data_AF-A0A8H3DLD9-F1
#
_entry.id   AF-A0A8H3DLD9-F1
#
_cell.length_a   1.000
_cell.length_b   1.000
_cell.length_c   1.000
_cell.angle_alpha   90.00
_cell.angle_beta   90.00
_cell.angle_gamma   90.00
#
_symmetry.space_group_name_H-M   'P 1'
#
loop_
_entity.id
_entity.type
_entity.pdbx_description
1 polymer ?
#
loop_
_entity_poly.entity_id
_entity_poly.type
_entity_poly.pdbx_seq_one_letter_code
_entity_poly.pdbx_strand_id
1 'polypeptide(L)'
;MKPGTYRIVNLASGTAITEIGPGEVASRPVDYDSKTQQWFAQHSGDGYQFKSLKSGGYLAIASINDHNGELYSSGYPTSWMLFPNPEHRGHNTYGILMGDTDLILDLADGPKRADKTKASLLSTI
;
A
#
# COMPACT_ATOMS: atom_id res chain seq x y z
N MET A 1 -9.24 -0.80 -10.29
CA MET A 1 -8.14 -1.18 -11.19
C MET A 1 -8.28 -2.65 -11.58
N LYS A 2 -7.48 -3.17 -12.52
CA LYS A 2 -7.48 -4.62 -12.79
C LYS A 2 -6.55 -5.34 -11.79
N PRO A 3 -6.80 -6.61 -11.45
CA PRO A 3 -5.82 -7.41 -10.73
C PRO A 3 -4.50 -7.51 -11.50
N GLY A 4 -3.38 -7.56 -10.78
CA GLY A 4 -2.05 -7.55 -11.39
C GLY A 4 -0.95 -7.15 -10.40
N THR A 5 0.29 -7.13 -10.89
CA THR A 5 1.45 -6.73 -10.08
C THR A 5 1.71 -5.24 -10.20
N TYR A 6 1.80 -4.58 -9.05
CA TYR A 6 2.00 -3.14 -8.93
C TYR A 6 3.07 -2.79 -7.90
N ARG A 7 3.65 -1.61 -8.03
CA ARG A 7 4.35 -0.91 -6.94
C ARG A 7 3.40 0.12 -6.34
N ILE A 8 3.34 0.18 -5.02
CA ILE A 8 2.56 1.20 -4.29
C ILE A 8 3.53 2.33 -3.93
N VAL A 9 3.39 3.48 -4.58
CA VAL A 9 4.32 4.60 -4.51
C VAL A 9 3.64 5.80 -3.86
N ASN A 10 4.25 6.40 -2.86
CA ASN A 10 3.85 7.69 -2.34
C ASN A 10 4.22 8.79 -3.36
N LEU A 11 3.22 9.56 -3.81
CA LEU A 11 3.45 10.62 -4.79
C LEU A 11 4.24 11.82 -4.23
N ALA A 12 4.14 12.09 -2.94
CA ALA A 12 4.79 13.22 -2.30
C ALA A 12 6.29 12.96 -2.10
N SER A 13 6.66 11.78 -1.60
CA SER A 13 8.05 11.43 -1.31
C SER A 13 8.74 10.64 -2.41
N GLY A 14 8.00 10.12 -3.40
CA GLY A 14 8.56 9.29 -4.48
C GLY A 14 9.12 7.94 -3.98
N THR A 15 8.65 7.47 -2.82
CA THR A 15 9.08 6.22 -2.19
C THR A 15 8.01 5.13 -2.35
N ALA A 16 8.42 3.88 -2.38
CA ALA A 16 7.55 2.71 -2.49
C ALA A 16 7.43 1.94 -1.18
N ILE A 17 6.25 1.38 -0.95
CA ILE A 17 6.01 0.38 0.10
C ILE A 17 6.87 -0.86 -0.20
N THR A 18 7.81 -1.14 0.69
CA THR A 18 8.86 -2.14 0.49
C THR A 18 8.87 -3.13 1.65
N GLU A 19 8.84 -4.42 1.35
CA GLU A 19 9.08 -5.47 2.34
C GLU A 19 10.59 -5.62 2.62
N ILE A 20 11.05 -5.07 3.73
CA ILE A 20 12.47 -5.00 4.07
C ILE A 20 12.97 -6.24 4.84
N GLY A 21 12.08 -6.96 5.49
CA GLY A 21 12.39 -8.15 6.29
C GLY A 21 11.18 -9.07 6.44
N PRO A 22 11.29 -10.17 7.19
CA PRO A 22 10.15 -11.02 7.51
C PRO A 22 9.08 -10.22 8.24
N GLY A 23 7.97 -9.94 7.56
CA GLY A 23 6.85 -9.16 8.09
C GLY A 23 7.07 -7.65 8.19
N GLU A 24 8.29 -7.16 8.01
CA GLU A 24 8.61 -5.74 8.12
C GLU A 24 8.39 -5.01 6.80
N VAL A 25 7.62 -3.92 6.84
CA VAL A 25 7.32 -3.05 5.71
C VAL A 25 7.77 -1.63 6.03
N ALA A 26 8.44 -0.99 5.07
CA ALA A 26 8.90 0.39 5.20
C ALA A 26 8.82 1.13 3.86
N SER A 27 8.88 2.46 3.91
CA SER A 27 9.02 3.27 2.71
C SER A 27 10.49 3.32 2.27
N ARG A 28 10.77 3.03 0.99
CA ARG A 28 12.12 3.11 0.39
C ARG A 28 12.09 3.77 -0.98
N PRO A 29 13.19 4.35 -1.49
CA PRO A 29 13.26 4.81 -2.87
C PRO A 29 12.80 3.74 -3.86
N VAL A 30 12.12 4.14 -4.92
CA VAL A 30 11.64 3.19 -5.96
C VAL A 30 12.83 2.48 -6.60
N ASP A 31 12.73 1.15 -6.64
CA ASP A 31 13.63 0.22 -7.30
C ASP A 31 12.80 -0.63 -8.28
N TYR A 32 13.01 -0.41 -9.57
CA TYR A 32 12.27 -1.06 -10.65
C TYR A 32 12.65 -2.53 -10.87
N ASP A 33 13.78 -2.99 -10.34
CA ASP A 33 14.24 -4.37 -10.45
C ASP A 33 13.90 -5.18 -9.20
N SER A 34 13.59 -4.52 -8.08
CA SER A 34 13.29 -5.21 -6.83
C SER A 34 11.89 -5.84 -6.78
N LYS A 35 11.86 -7.14 -6.48
CA LYS A 35 10.63 -7.88 -6.11
C LYS A 35 10.07 -7.49 -4.75
N THR A 36 10.87 -6.87 -3.88
CA THR A 36 10.45 -6.49 -2.52
C THR A 36 9.48 -5.30 -2.51
N GLN A 37 9.35 -4.62 -3.64
CA GLN A 37 8.42 -3.51 -3.86
C GLN A 37 7.21 -3.92 -4.71
N GLN A 38 7.14 -5.18 -5.14
CA GLN A 38 6.10 -5.68 -6.01
C GLN A 38 5.01 -6.35 -5.18
N TRP A 39 3.78 -5.86 -5.37
CA TRP A 39 2.59 -6.34 -4.70
C TRP A 39 1.58 -6.78 -5.75
N PHE A 40 1.17 -8.05 -5.67
CA PHE A 40 0.07 -8.57 -6.48
C PHE A 40 -1.25 -8.11 -5.87
N ALA A 41 -1.94 -7.24 -6.59
CA ALA A 41 -3.24 -6.77 -6.21
C ALA A 41 -4.33 -7.71 -6.74
N GLN A 42 -5.20 -8.16 -5.84
CA GLN A 42 -6.33 -9.04 -6.13
C GLN A 42 -7.61 -8.46 -5.54
N HIS A 43 -8.76 -8.71 -6.18
CA HIS A 43 -10.04 -8.30 -5.64
C HIS A 43 -10.36 -9.02 -4.32
N SER A 44 -10.97 -8.29 -3.38
CA SER A 44 -11.47 -8.82 -2.12
C SER A 44 -12.70 -8.02 -1.69
N GLY A 45 -13.89 -8.60 -1.88
CA GLY A 45 -15.15 -7.87 -1.74
C GLY A 45 -15.17 -6.63 -2.65
N ASP A 46 -15.49 -5.47 -2.08
CA ASP A 46 -15.50 -4.17 -2.77
C ASP A 46 -14.10 -3.53 -2.89
N GLY A 47 -13.08 -4.15 -2.31
CA GLY A 47 -11.71 -3.64 -2.26
C GLY A 47 -10.68 -4.57 -2.91
N TYR A 48 -9.44 -4.43 -2.43
CA TYR A 48 -8.28 -5.18 -2.87
C TYR A 48 -7.48 -5.72 -1.70
N GLN A 49 -6.77 -6.81 -1.93
CA GLN A 49 -5.67 -7.26 -1.09
C GLN A 49 -4.37 -7.13 -1.90
N PHE A 50 -3.27 -6.85 -1.21
CA PHE A 50 -1.96 -6.71 -1.82
C PHE A 50 -1.02 -7.77 -1.28
N LYS A 51 -0.65 -8.75 -2.12
CA LYS A 51 0.24 -9.85 -1.75
C LYS A 51 1.67 -9.59 -2.21
N SER A 52 2.63 -9.60 -1.31
CA SER A 52 4.05 -9.48 -1.62
C SER A 52 4.51 -10.59 -2.58
N LEU A 53 5.22 -10.22 -3.64
CA LEU A 53 5.90 -11.19 -4.51
C LEU A 53 7.19 -11.74 -3.89
N LYS A 54 7.73 -11.11 -2.85
CA LYS A 54 8.93 -11.57 -2.14
C LYS A 54 8.62 -12.72 -1.21
N SER A 55 7.62 -12.57 -0.34
CA SER A 55 7.30 -13.54 0.72
C SER A 55 5.97 -14.25 0.55
N GLY A 56 5.05 -13.71 -0.25
CA GLY A 56 3.67 -14.18 -0.32
C GLY A 56 2.79 -13.71 0.85
N GLY A 57 3.31 -12.90 1.77
CA GLY A 57 2.51 -12.23 2.79
C GLY A 57 1.64 -11.12 2.20
N TYR A 58 0.58 -10.75 2.91
CA TYR A 58 -0.33 -9.67 2.54
C TYR A 58 0.01 -8.39 3.30
N LEU A 59 -0.06 -7.26 2.60
CA LEU A 59 0.03 -5.94 3.20
C LEU A 59 -1.16 -5.73 4.15
N ALA A 60 -0.85 -5.56 5.42
CA ALA A 60 -1.79 -5.41 6.51
C ALA A 60 -1.37 -4.28 7.45
N ILE A 61 -2.29 -3.83 8.29
CA ILE A 61 -2.03 -2.85 9.36
C ILE A 61 -2.18 -3.55 10.71
N ALA A 62 -1.18 -3.38 11.57
CA ALA A 62 -1.19 -3.94 12.91
C ALA A 62 -2.24 -3.20 13.78
N SER A 63 -2.77 -3.88 14.79
CA SER A 63 -3.76 -3.31 15.72
C SER A 63 -3.34 -1.90 16.17
N ILE A 64 -4.25 -0.94 16.02
CA ILE A 64 -4.00 0.47 16.36
C ILE A 64 -3.76 0.63 17.86
N ASN A 65 -4.33 -0.27 18.67
CA ASN A 65 -4.25 -0.22 20.13
C ASN A 65 -2.85 -0.62 20.65
N ASP A 66 -2.12 -1.46 19.92
CA ASP A 66 -0.88 -2.09 20.42
C ASP A 66 0.35 -1.73 19.59
N HIS A 67 0.16 -1.38 18.31
CA HIS A 67 1.25 -1.19 17.33
C HIS A 67 1.07 0.07 16.48
N ASN A 68 0.31 1.04 16.99
CA ASN A 68 0.17 2.38 16.39
C ASN A 68 -0.23 2.39 14.90
N GLY A 69 -0.88 1.33 14.41
CA GLY A 69 -1.31 1.23 13.02
C GLY A 69 -0.19 1.00 12.00
N GLU A 70 0.94 0.42 12.41
CA GLU A 70 2.07 0.15 11.51
C GLU A 70 1.72 -0.84 10.39
N LEU A 71 2.28 -0.60 9.20
CA LEU A 71 2.20 -1.55 8.09
C LEU A 71 3.12 -2.74 8.32
N TYR A 72 2.62 -3.91 7.98
CA TYR A 72 3.38 -5.16 8.04
C TYR A 72 2.92 -6.12 6.94
N SER A 73 3.72 -7.16 6.70
CA SER A 73 3.41 -8.24 5.76
C SER A 73 3.06 -9.51 6.55
N SER A 74 1.89 -10.11 6.34
CA SER A 74 1.50 -11.30 7.13
C SER A 74 0.64 -12.30 6.38
N GLY A 75 0.39 -13.46 6.99
CA GLY A 75 -0.56 -14.44 6.44
C GLY A 75 -2.03 -13.98 6.46
N TYR A 76 -2.34 -12.88 7.16
CA TYR A 76 -3.71 -12.38 7.33
C TYR A 76 -3.94 -11.15 6.46
N PRO A 77 -4.78 -11.25 5.41
CA PRO A 77 -4.99 -10.15 4.50
C PRO A 77 -5.86 -9.05 5.09
N THR A 78 -5.47 -7.80 4.87
CA THR A 78 -6.34 -6.62 5.04
C THR A 78 -6.99 -6.28 3.70
N SER A 79 -8.29 -5.99 3.72
CA SER A 79 -9.00 -5.43 2.56
C SER A 79 -8.78 -3.92 2.49
N TRP A 80 -8.46 -3.42 1.30
CA TRP A 80 -8.15 -2.03 1.03
C TRP A 80 -9.10 -1.45 -0.01
N MET A 81 -9.79 -0.38 0.33
CA MET A 81 -10.61 0.37 -0.60
C MET A 81 -9.75 1.40 -1.35
N LEU A 82 -9.93 1.46 -2.67
CA LEU A 82 -9.22 2.38 -3.54
C LEU A 82 -10.17 3.47 -4.04
N PHE A 83 -9.87 4.72 -3.69
CA PHE A 83 -10.65 5.88 -4.10
C PHE A 83 -9.92 6.62 -5.21
N PRO A 84 -10.46 6.67 -6.44
CA PRO A 84 -9.83 7.37 -7.54
C PRO A 84 -9.59 8.83 -7.18
N ASN A 85 -8.40 9.35 -7.47
CA ASN A 85 -8.15 10.78 -7.32
C ASN A 85 -8.84 11.56 -8.45
N PRO A 86 -9.83 12.42 -8.17
CA PRO A 86 -10.57 13.15 -9.20
C PRO A 86 -9.70 14.13 -9.99
N GLU A 87 -8.59 14.62 -9.41
CA GLU A 87 -7.63 15.51 -10.10
C GLU A 87 -6.75 14.77 -11.10
N HIS A 88 -6.67 13.43 -11.00
CA HIS A 88 -5.81 12.58 -11.83
C HIS A 88 -6.63 11.50 -12.53
N ARG A 89 -7.87 11.82 -12.96
CA ARG A 89 -8.73 10.89 -13.71
C ARG A 89 -7.97 10.33 -14.91
N GLY A 90 -7.98 9.00 -15.04
CA GLY A 90 -7.25 8.28 -16.09
C GLY A 90 -5.86 7.79 -15.68
N HIS A 91 -5.32 8.24 -14.55
CA HIS A 91 -4.09 7.72 -13.96
C HIS A 91 -4.40 6.76 -12.79
N ASN A 92 -3.52 5.79 -12.55
CA ASN A 92 -3.62 4.84 -11.43
C ASN A 92 -3.23 5.49 -10.10
N THR A 93 -3.89 6.60 -9.75
CA THR A 93 -3.65 7.38 -8.53
C THR A 93 -4.86 7.28 -7.62
N TYR A 94 -4.63 6.84 -6.38
CA TYR A 94 -5.70 6.45 -5.46
C TYR A 94 -5.42 6.94 -4.04
N GLY A 95 -6.49 7.33 -3.33
CA GLY A 95 -6.50 7.22 -1.87
C GLY A 95 -6.68 5.75 -1.49
N ILE A 96 -5.93 5.28 -0.50
CA ILE A 96 -6.00 3.89 -0.01
C ILE A 96 -6.56 3.93 1.42
N LEU A 97 -7.69 3.27 1.64
CA LEU A 97 -8.34 3.17 2.96
C LEU A 97 -8.41 1.71 3.40
N MET A 98 -8.26 1.46 4.70
CA MET A 98 -8.56 0.16 5.27
C MET A 98 -10.08 -0.08 5.22
N GLY A 99 -10.49 -1.24 4.71
CA GLY A 99 -11.90 -1.63 4.60
C GLY A 99 -12.62 -1.59 5.95
N ASP A 100 -13.87 -1.13 5.93
CA ASP A 100 -14.75 -0.96 7.09
C ASP A 100 -14.27 0.04 8.15
N THR A 101 -13.29 0.90 7.81
CA THR A 101 -12.79 1.96 8.69
C THR A 101 -12.62 3.29 7.96
N ASP A 102 -12.49 4.37 8.71
CA ASP A 102 -12.10 5.70 8.20
C ASP A 102 -10.56 5.90 8.16
N LEU A 103 -9.79 4.83 8.30
CA LEU A 103 -8.33 4.91 8.35
C LEU A 103 -7.75 4.94 6.94
N ILE A 104 -7.03 6.03 6.67
CA ILE A 104 -6.30 6.24 5.41
C ILE A 104 -4.88 5.76 5.61
N LEU A 105 -4.35 5.06 4.62
CA LEU A 105 -2.93 4.76 4.58
C LEU A 105 -2.13 6.04 4.38
N ASP A 106 -1.46 6.48 5.44
CA ASP A 106 -0.56 7.62 5.40
C ASP A 106 0.90 7.16 5.47
N LEU A 107 1.60 7.31 4.35
CA LEU A 107 3.03 7.05 4.25
C LEU A 107 3.80 8.33 4.61
N ALA A 108 3.68 8.77 5.86
CA ALA A 108 4.39 9.95 6.33
C ALA A 108 5.90 9.69 6.45
N ASP A 109 6.73 10.63 6.00
CA ASP A 109 8.15 10.67 6.35
C ASP A 109 8.29 11.15 7.81
N GLY A 110 8.03 10.25 8.76
CA GLY A 110 8.11 10.54 10.21
C GLY A 110 6.84 11.14 10.83
N PRO A 111 6.81 11.31 12.16
CA PRO A 111 5.57 11.41 12.92
C PRO A 111 4.98 12.81 12.85
N LYS A 112 4.21 13.12 11.81
CA LYS A 112 3.23 14.22 11.85
C LYS A 112 1.99 13.90 11.01
N ARG A 113 0.89 13.74 11.75
CA ARG A 113 -0.52 14.04 11.42
C ARG A 113 -0.96 13.72 9.99
N ALA A 114 -1.87 12.74 9.92
CA ALA A 114 -2.82 12.46 8.86
C ALA A 114 -3.28 13.72 8.12
N ASP A 115 -2.58 14.07 7.04
CA ASP A 115 -3.01 15.01 6.02
C ASP A 115 -2.91 14.31 4.67
N LYS A 116 -3.94 13.51 4.37
CA LYS A 116 -4.31 12.97 3.04
C LYS A 116 -3.15 12.77 2.06
N THR A 117 -2.20 11.92 2.42
CA THR A 117 -1.12 11.53 1.52
C THR A 117 -1.67 10.69 0.36
N LYS A 118 -1.32 11.06 -0.87
CA LYS A 118 -1.80 10.41 -2.10
C LYS A 118 -0.84 9.28 -2.48
N ALA A 119 -1.37 8.07 -2.72
CA ALA A 119 -0.59 6.96 -3.24
C ALA A 119 -0.90 6.75 -4.73
N SER A 120 0.10 6.31 -5.48
CA SER A 120 -0.02 5.91 -6.88
C SER A 120 0.46 4.49 -7.07
N LEU A 121 -0.25 3.76 -7.91
CA LEU A 121 0.11 2.42 -8.30
C LEU A 121 0.81 2.47 -9.65
N LEU A 122 2.08 2.10 -9.68
CA LEU A 122 2.84 1.96 -10.92
C LEU A 122 2.78 0.49 -11.37
N SER A 123 2.35 0.27 -12.62
CA SER A 123 2.38 -1.05 -13.25
C SER A 123 3.80 -1.40 -13.67
N THR A 124 4.19 -2.66 -13.49
CA THR A 124 5.46 -3.20 -14.04
C THR A 124 5.11 -4.00 -15.29
N ILE A 125 5.77 -3.70 -16.41
CA ILE A 125 5.61 -4.40 -17.70
C ILE A 125 6.55 -5.61 -17.73
#